data_AF-A0A7C5JRF7-F1
#
_entry.id   AF-A0A7C5JRF7-F1
#
_cell.length_a   1.000
_cell.length_b   1.000
_cell.length_c   1.000
_cell.angle_alpha   90.00
_cell.angle_beta   90.00
_cell.angle_gamma   90.00
#
_symmetry.space_group_name_H-M   'P 1'
#
loop_
_entity.id
_entity.type
_entity.pdbx_description
1 polymer ?
#
loop_
_entity_poly.entity_id
_entity_poly.type
_entity_poly.pdbx_seq_one_letter_code
_entity_poly.pdbx_strand_id
1 'polypeptide(L)'
;MIQNQYKYIIVALLTVICIGIYIYAENIIICPKCGYENPETAKICEHCGANLPVKEQVEVVQEKPSDSNLWIGSKPGYLNPQVVEDEITVGKELMAKGEVDVAYFFFKNALALNLLTDSESGKKLGEQIVELINKCSSTGATKKVPCDACGGSGKATGKFVSMKGEVTYMEIAGRQCPQCGGTGYLIKPISVADKMLAIGKAKNKFTTLQKGRRFVQMGEAWIPMGLEQFLTVYQKVALRRTVAAPCTKCMGIGKVECPECKGTGLVKCPNPKCKNGIVEVETGGGLSSKTKLTRKEKCPVCNGKGTINCPKCSGSGGIVCPVCNGTGERPVCTRCGGQGLIPCPKCKGTGSIKNIPCDACQGTGVVICNSCNGDGREK
;
A
#
# COMPACT_ATOMS: atom_id res chain seq x y z
N MET A 1 15.19 74.74 12.69
CA MET A 1 13.81 74.25 12.38
C MET A 1 13.52 74.10 10.88
N ILE A 2 14.35 74.61 9.97
CA ILE A 2 14.09 74.57 8.51
C ILE A 2 14.45 73.21 7.86
N GLN A 3 15.48 72.50 8.33
CA GLN A 3 15.90 71.23 7.71
C GLN A 3 14.92 70.06 7.86
N ASN A 4 14.10 70.04 8.92
CA ASN A 4 13.12 68.96 9.11
C ASN A 4 11.91 69.10 8.19
N GLN A 5 11.53 70.34 7.83
CA GLN A 5 10.41 70.60 6.92
C GLN A 5 10.68 70.05 5.51
N TYR A 6 11.90 70.21 4.99
CA TYR A 6 12.27 69.66 3.68
C TYR A 6 12.29 68.12 3.63
N LYS A 7 12.63 67.45 4.74
CA LYS A 7 12.59 65.98 4.81
C LYS A 7 11.17 65.43 4.68
N TYR A 8 10.18 66.04 5.33
CA TYR A 8 8.79 65.60 5.20
C TYR A 8 8.21 65.87 3.81
N ILE A 9 8.58 66.97 3.17
CA ILE A 9 8.16 67.29 1.79
C ILE A 9 8.77 66.29 0.79
N ILE A 10 10.05 65.94 0.93
CA ILE A 10 10.72 64.96 0.06
C ILE A 10 10.11 63.56 0.23
N VAL A 11 9.84 63.13 1.47
CA VAL A 11 9.19 61.84 1.73
C VAL A 11 7.77 61.82 1.18
N ALA A 12 6.99 62.89 1.36
CA ALA A 12 5.64 63.00 0.79
C ALA A 12 5.65 62.95 -0.75
N LEU A 13 6.57 63.67 -1.40
CA LEU A 13 6.74 63.64 -2.86
C LEU A 13 7.14 62.24 -3.36
N LEU A 14 8.08 61.58 -2.68
CA LEU A 14 8.48 60.21 -3.03
C LEU A 14 7.33 59.21 -2.86
N THR A 15 6.50 59.36 -1.81
CA THR A 15 5.32 58.49 -1.64
C THR A 15 4.26 58.71 -2.71
N VAL A 16 4.01 59.96 -3.14
CA VAL A 16 3.08 60.26 -4.23
C VAL A 16 3.61 59.74 -5.56
N ILE A 17 4.92 59.85 -5.82
CA ILE A 17 5.56 59.28 -7.00
C ILE A 17 5.49 57.74 -6.99
N CYS A 18 5.75 57.09 -5.86
CA CYS A 18 5.62 55.63 -5.75
C CYS A 18 4.17 55.15 -5.91
N ILE A 19 3.19 55.88 -5.38
CA ILE A 19 1.75 55.57 -5.57
C ILE A 19 1.34 55.81 -7.04
N GLY A 20 1.85 56.86 -7.68
CA GLY A 20 1.63 57.13 -9.11
C GLY A 20 2.22 56.04 -10.00
N ILE A 21 3.42 55.56 -9.71
CA ILE A 21 4.05 54.44 -10.44
C ILE A 21 3.27 53.13 -10.23
N TYR A 22 2.70 52.91 -9.04
CA TYR A 22 1.88 51.73 -8.75
C TYR A 22 0.52 51.74 -9.47
N ILE A 23 -0.02 52.93 -9.80
CA ILE A 23 -1.29 53.08 -10.53
C ILE A 23 -1.12 52.93 -12.05
N TYR A 24 0.10 53.14 -12.58
CA TYR A 24 0.42 53.06 -14.02
C TYR A 24 1.24 51.82 -14.43
N ALA A 25 1.26 50.76 -13.61
CA ALA A 25 1.73 49.46 -14.05
C ALA A 25 0.68 48.83 -14.99
N GLU A 26 0.60 49.33 -16.23
CA GLU A 26 -0.13 48.67 -17.30
C GLU A 26 0.48 47.29 -17.49
N ASN A 27 -0.32 46.23 -17.38
CA ASN A 27 0.12 44.90 -17.70
C ASN A 27 0.57 44.88 -19.17
N ILE A 28 1.78 44.40 -19.43
CA ILE A 28 2.36 44.31 -20.77
C ILE A 28 2.31 42.85 -21.23
N ILE A 29 1.98 42.63 -22.51
CA ILE A 29 2.09 41.33 -23.17
C ILE A 29 3.26 41.33 -24.15
N ILE A 30 4.18 40.37 -23.97
CA ILE A 30 5.34 40.22 -24.84
C ILE A 30 4.95 39.39 -26.06
N CYS A 31 5.20 39.90 -27.25
CA CYS A 31 4.91 39.19 -28.49
C CYS A 31 5.74 37.90 -28.57
N PRO A 32 5.12 36.70 -28.66
CA PRO A 32 5.87 35.45 -28.70
C PRO A 32 6.66 35.26 -30.00
N LYS A 33 6.36 36.05 -31.05
CA LYS A 33 7.03 35.94 -32.35
C LYS A 33 8.29 36.80 -32.46
N CYS A 34 8.27 38.02 -31.93
CA CYS A 34 9.39 38.97 -32.09
C CYS A 34 9.91 39.56 -30.77
N GLY A 35 9.27 39.28 -29.64
CA GLY A 35 9.69 39.77 -28.32
C GLY A 35 9.31 41.23 -28.03
N TYR A 36 8.60 41.92 -28.92
CA TYR A 36 8.16 43.30 -28.69
C TYR A 36 7.10 43.37 -27.59
N GLU A 37 7.22 44.35 -26.71
CA GLU A 37 6.29 44.63 -25.61
C GLU A 37 5.07 45.39 -26.14
N ASN A 38 3.88 44.85 -25.93
CA ASN A 38 2.62 45.47 -26.34
C ASN A 38 1.72 45.65 -25.11
N PRO A 39 0.76 46.60 -25.12
CA PRO A 39 -0.25 46.69 -24.07
C PRO A 39 -1.05 45.37 -23.95
N GLU A 40 -1.48 44.95 -22.74
CA GLU A 40 -2.25 43.70 -22.55
C GLU A 40 -3.55 43.65 -23.40
N THR A 41 -4.09 44.80 -23.83
CA THR A 41 -5.28 44.90 -24.69
C THR A 41 -4.99 44.71 -26.18
N ALA A 42 -3.72 44.69 -26.60
CA ALA A 42 -3.33 44.58 -28.01
C ALA A 42 -3.61 43.16 -28.54
N LYS A 43 -4.44 43.07 -29.59
CA LYS A 43 -4.75 41.79 -30.27
C LYS A 43 -3.73 41.42 -31.36
N ILE A 44 -2.96 42.40 -31.81
CA ILE A 44 -1.95 42.26 -32.88
C ILE A 44 -0.71 43.02 -32.41
N CYS A 45 0.47 42.45 -32.65
CA CYS A 45 1.73 43.05 -32.30
C CYS A 45 1.99 44.27 -33.18
N GLU A 46 2.20 45.42 -32.55
CA GLU A 46 2.42 46.70 -33.23
C GLU A 46 3.72 46.71 -34.05
N HIS A 47 4.69 45.87 -33.69
CA HIS A 47 5.99 45.81 -34.37
C HIS A 47 6.01 44.86 -35.58
N CYS A 48 5.41 43.68 -35.48
CA CYS A 48 5.54 42.64 -36.53
C CYS A 48 4.23 42.18 -37.15
N GLY A 49 3.09 42.74 -36.72
CA GLY A 49 1.77 42.39 -37.25
C GLY A 49 1.28 40.98 -36.88
N ALA A 50 1.96 40.27 -35.98
CA ALA A 50 1.53 38.94 -35.54
C ALA A 50 0.39 39.04 -34.53
N ASN A 51 -0.61 38.15 -34.63
CA ASN A 51 -1.67 38.07 -33.62
C ASN A 51 -1.08 37.74 -32.25
N LEU A 52 -1.47 38.53 -31.25
CA LEU A 52 -1.12 38.33 -29.85
C LEU A 52 -2.18 37.45 -29.19
N PRO A 53 -1.80 36.58 -28.23
CA PRO A 53 -2.75 35.71 -27.57
C PRO A 53 -3.71 36.56 -26.74
N VAL A 54 -4.98 36.60 -27.16
CA VAL A 54 -6.06 37.21 -26.38
C VAL A 54 -6.23 36.34 -25.15
N LYS A 55 -6.04 36.89 -23.95
CA LYS A 55 -6.64 36.30 -22.75
C LYS A 55 -8.13 36.31 -23.02
N GLU A 56 -8.69 35.18 -23.46
CA GLU A 56 -10.10 34.93 -23.28
C GLU A 56 -10.34 35.22 -21.80
N GLN A 57 -11.12 36.26 -21.53
CA GLN A 57 -11.83 36.33 -20.28
C GLN A 57 -12.55 35.00 -20.25
N VAL A 58 -12.03 34.08 -19.43
CA VAL A 58 -12.76 32.90 -19.03
C VAL A 58 -14.05 33.50 -18.53
N GLU A 59 -15.10 33.43 -19.37
CA GLU A 59 -16.46 33.55 -18.88
C GLU A 59 -16.43 32.74 -17.62
N VAL A 60 -16.81 33.38 -16.52
CA VAL A 60 -17.12 32.67 -15.30
C VAL A 60 -18.28 31.76 -15.69
N VAL A 61 -17.94 30.60 -16.29
CA VAL A 61 -18.62 29.35 -16.05
C VAL A 61 -18.63 29.37 -14.54
N GLN A 62 -19.79 29.72 -14.01
CA GLN A 62 -20.06 29.51 -12.61
C GLN A 62 -19.69 28.06 -12.41
N GLU A 63 -18.51 27.82 -11.82
CA GLU A 63 -18.29 26.59 -11.10
C GLU A 63 -19.51 26.54 -10.19
N LYS A 64 -20.46 25.66 -10.53
CA LYS A 64 -21.35 25.12 -9.53
C LYS A 64 -20.44 24.81 -8.35
N PRO A 65 -20.75 25.26 -7.13
CA PRO A 65 -19.87 25.06 -5.99
C PRO A 65 -19.70 23.56 -5.79
N SER A 66 -18.65 22.99 -6.35
CA SER A 66 -18.22 21.62 -6.09
C SER A 66 -17.13 21.71 -5.05
N ASP A 67 -17.50 21.29 -3.84
CA ASP A 67 -16.65 20.48 -2.98
C ASP A 67 -15.65 21.18 -2.06
N SER A 68 -15.95 22.40 -1.62
CA SER A 68 -15.19 22.98 -0.49
C SER A 68 -15.48 22.29 0.84
N ASN A 69 -16.53 21.45 0.97
CA ASN A 69 -16.95 20.82 2.23
C ASN A 69 -17.73 19.48 2.09
N LEU A 70 -17.42 18.63 1.09
CA LEU A 70 -18.14 17.35 0.87
C LEU A 70 -18.12 16.37 2.05
N TRP A 71 -17.08 16.45 2.89
CA TRP A 71 -16.93 15.54 4.03
C TRP A 71 -17.63 16.03 5.30
N ILE A 72 -18.13 17.27 5.34
CA ILE A 72 -18.75 17.85 6.54
C ILE A 72 -19.96 17.01 6.94
N GLY A 73 -19.85 16.33 8.08
CA GLY A 73 -20.98 15.72 8.76
C GLY A 73 -21.82 16.75 9.51
N SER A 74 -22.90 16.30 10.13
CA SER A 74 -23.83 17.14 10.88
C SER A 74 -23.24 17.74 12.18
N LYS A 75 -22.01 17.35 12.57
CA LYS A 75 -21.27 17.87 13.74
C LYS A 75 -19.81 18.14 13.38
N PRO A 76 -19.16 19.19 13.94
CA PRO A 76 -17.73 19.42 13.75
C PRO A 76 -16.89 18.20 14.14
N GLY A 77 -15.95 17.82 13.27
CA GLY A 77 -15.09 16.64 13.48
C GLY A 77 -15.76 15.29 13.18
N TYR A 78 -17.02 15.29 12.74
CA TYR A 78 -17.70 14.10 12.21
C TYR A 78 -17.79 14.16 10.68
N LEU A 79 -17.76 13.00 10.05
CA LEU A 79 -17.84 12.78 8.61
C LEU A 79 -19.27 12.55 8.16
N ASN A 80 -19.59 13.05 6.96
CA ASN A 80 -20.73 12.54 6.21
C ASN A 80 -20.51 11.02 5.92
N PRO A 81 -21.47 10.13 6.25
CA PRO A 81 -21.38 8.70 5.96
C PRO A 81 -21.03 8.37 4.50
N GLN A 82 -21.39 9.25 3.54
CA GLN A 82 -21.04 9.10 2.14
C GLN A 82 -19.53 8.93 1.92
N VAL A 83 -18.69 9.59 2.72
CA VAL A 83 -17.22 9.45 2.63
C VAL A 83 -16.78 8.00 2.89
N VAL A 84 -17.44 7.31 3.82
CA VAL A 84 -17.19 5.90 4.14
C VAL A 84 -17.74 5.01 3.03
N GLU A 85 -18.93 5.31 2.51
CA GLU A 85 -19.53 4.58 1.40
C GLU A 85 -18.70 4.67 0.11
N ASP A 86 -18.07 5.81 -0.15
CA ASP A 86 -17.17 6.01 -1.29
C ASP A 86 -15.92 5.12 -1.16
N GLU A 87 -15.31 5.03 0.03
CA GLU A 87 -14.20 4.09 0.29
C GLU A 87 -14.62 2.64 0.02
N ILE A 88 -15.81 2.24 0.49
CA ILE A 88 -16.35 0.89 0.28
C ILE A 88 -16.58 0.64 -1.21
N THR A 89 -17.13 1.61 -1.94
CA THR A 89 -17.43 1.50 -3.36
C THR A 89 -16.16 1.31 -4.18
N VAL A 90 -15.16 2.17 -3.99
CA VAL A 90 -13.84 2.03 -4.64
C VAL A 90 -13.19 0.69 -4.30
N GLY A 91 -13.26 0.27 -3.02
CA GLY A 91 -12.75 -1.05 -2.60
C GLY A 91 -13.43 -2.22 -3.32
N LYS A 92 -14.76 -2.19 -3.47
CA LYS A 92 -15.52 -3.24 -4.18
C LYS A 92 -15.16 -3.29 -5.67
N GLU A 93 -14.98 -2.14 -6.32
CA GLU A 93 -14.56 -2.08 -7.72
C GLU A 93 -13.16 -2.66 -7.92
N LEU A 94 -12.21 -2.33 -7.04
CA LEU A 94 -10.85 -2.89 -7.07
C LEU A 94 -10.86 -4.41 -6.84
N MET A 95 -11.70 -4.88 -5.91
CA MET A 95 -11.86 -6.31 -5.66
C MET A 95 -12.43 -7.03 -6.89
N ALA A 96 -13.40 -6.44 -7.60
CA ALA A 96 -13.96 -6.98 -8.84
C ALA A 96 -12.90 -7.06 -9.97
N LYS A 97 -11.92 -6.15 -9.98
CA LYS A 97 -10.77 -6.17 -10.90
C LYS A 97 -9.66 -7.15 -10.48
N GLY A 98 -9.83 -7.88 -9.38
CA GLY A 98 -8.82 -8.80 -8.83
C GLY A 98 -7.74 -8.12 -7.99
N GLU A 99 -7.84 -6.82 -7.72
CA GLU A 99 -6.90 -6.06 -6.89
C GLU A 99 -7.24 -6.15 -5.39
N VAL A 100 -7.38 -7.38 -4.91
CA VAL A 100 -7.89 -7.70 -3.56
C VAL A 100 -7.07 -7.03 -2.45
N ASP A 101 -5.73 -6.98 -2.59
CA ASP A 101 -4.86 -6.38 -1.59
C ASP A 101 -4.99 -4.85 -1.52
N VAL A 102 -5.31 -4.18 -2.63
CA VAL A 102 -5.57 -2.72 -2.63
C VAL A 102 -6.93 -2.45 -2.01
N ALA A 103 -7.94 -3.24 -2.40
CA ALA A 103 -9.29 -3.18 -1.83
C ALA A 103 -9.28 -3.34 -0.30
N TYR A 104 -8.46 -4.25 0.22
CA TYR A 104 -8.27 -4.45 1.65
C TYR A 104 -7.87 -3.15 2.38
N PHE A 105 -6.97 -2.35 1.81
CA PHE A 105 -6.57 -1.07 2.42
C PHE A 105 -7.70 -0.03 2.40
N PHE A 106 -8.51 0.02 1.35
CA PHE A 106 -9.72 0.85 1.31
C PHE A 106 -10.71 0.44 2.41
N PHE A 107 -10.98 -0.85 2.58
CA PHE A 107 -11.91 -1.30 3.62
C PHE A 107 -11.35 -1.05 5.03
N LYS A 108 -10.05 -1.24 5.26
CA LYS A 108 -9.42 -0.87 6.54
C LYS A 108 -9.56 0.62 6.83
N ASN A 109 -9.38 1.46 5.82
CA ASN A 109 -9.53 2.90 5.99
C ASN A 109 -10.99 3.30 6.21
N ALA A 110 -11.93 2.71 5.46
CA ALA A 110 -13.37 2.86 5.68
C ALA A 110 -13.75 2.54 7.14
N LEU A 111 -13.20 1.45 7.71
CA LEU A 111 -13.43 1.08 9.10
C LEU A 111 -12.97 2.17 10.08
N ALA A 112 -11.83 2.82 9.81
CA ALA A 112 -11.34 3.93 10.62
C ALA A 112 -12.23 5.16 10.49
N LEU A 113 -12.59 5.55 9.26
CA LEU A 113 -13.45 6.71 9.00
C LEU A 113 -14.86 6.54 9.58
N ASN A 114 -15.37 5.32 9.60
CA ASN A 114 -16.66 4.97 10.19
C ASN A 114 -16.74 5.27 11.69
N LEU A 115 -15.61 5.39 12.40
CA LEU A 115 -15.61 5.85 13.79
C LEU A 115 -15.95 7.34 13.94
N LEU A 116 -15.94 8.09 12.84
CA LEU A 116 -16.24 9.51 12.78
C LEU A 116 -17.62 9.79 12.17
N THR A 117 -18.47 8.80 11.97
CA THR A 117 -19.86 9.01 11.51
C THR A 117 -20.84 9.00 12.70
N ASP A 118 -22.11 9.35 12.48
CA ASP A 118 -23.15 9.20 13.51
C ASP A 118 -23.38 7.72 13.90
N SER A 119 -23.99 7.53 15.07
CA SER A 119 -24.02 6.23 15.75
C SER A 119 -24.95 5.19 15.10
N GLU A 120 -25.91 5.60 14.27
CA GLU A 120 -26.89 4.69 13.67
C GLU A 120 -26.43 4.25 12.28
N SER A 121 -26.04 5.19 11.43
CA SER A 121 -25.47 4.91 10.10
C SER A 121 -24.14 4.15 10.21
N GLY A 122 -23.31 4.53 11.20
CA GLY A 122 -22.00 3.91 11.42
C GLY A 122 -22.06 2.45 11.84
N LYS A 123 -23.10 1.98 12.55
CA LYS A 123 -23.20 0.57 12.96
C LYS A 123 -23.38 -0.36 11.76
N LYS A 124 -24.34 -0.03 10.89
CA LYS A 124 -24.67 -0.83 9.71
C LYS A 124 -23.49 -0.92 8.73
N LEU A 125 -22.81 0.20 8.49
CA LEU A 125 -21.61 0.24 7.65
C LEU A 125 -20.45 -0.55 8.28
N GLY A 126 -20.28 -0.46 9.61
CA GLY A 126 -19.23 -1.17 10.33
C GLY A 126 -19.27 -2.69 10.12
N GLU A 127 -20.44 -3.31 10.25
CA GLU A 127 -20.63 -4.76 10.05
C GLU A 127 -20.29 -5.16 8.61
N GLN A 128 -20.77 -4.40 7.62
CA GLN A 128 -20.46 -4.62 6.21
C GLN A 128 -18.96 -4.52 5.92
N ILE A 129 -18.27 -3.51 6.48
CA ILE A 129 -16.84 -3.31 6.28
C ILE A 129 -16.03 -4.49 6.83
N VAL A 130 -16.38 -4.99 8.02
CA VAL A 130 -15.69 -6.14 8.64
C VAL A 130 -15.84 -7.39 7.77
N GLU A 131 -17.02 -7.65 7.22
CA GLU A 131 -17.24 -8.77 6.29
C GLU A 131 -16.33 -8.66 5.05
N LEU A 132 -16.23 -7.46 4.46
CA LEU A 132 -15.38 -7.20 3.29
C LEU A 132 -13.89 -7.42 3.61
N ILE A 133 -13.41 -6.95 4.76
CA ILE A 133 -12.04 -7.18 5.23
C ILE A 133 -11.74 -8.68 5.38
N ASN A 134 -12.67 -9.44 5.96
CA ASN A 134 -12.53 -10.88 6.13
C ASN A 134 -12.47 -11.60 4.78
N LYS A 135 -13.32 -11.20 3.82
CA LYS A 135 -13.33 -11.74 2.46
C LYS A 135 -12.01 -11.50 1.72
N CYS A 136 -11.43 -10.30 1.86
CA CYS A 136 -10.10 -10.03 1.31
C CYS A 136 -9.02 -10.92 1.94
N SER A 137 -9.12 -11.18 3.24
CA SER A 137 -8.13 -11.94 4.01
C SER A 137 -8.22 -13.46 3.78
N SER A 138 -9.41 -14.00 3.50
CA SER A 138 -9.64 -15.43 3.24
C SER A 138 -9.32 -15.86 1.81
N THR A 139 -9.13 -14.91 0.89
CA THR A 139 -8.84 -15.22 -0.52
C THR A 139 -7.40 -15.71 -0.63
N GLY A 140 -7.21 -17.03 -0.72
CA GLY A 140 -5.90 -17.65 -0.88
C GLY A 140 -5.21 -17.15 -2.15
N ALA A 141 -4.16 -16.36 -2.00
CA ALA A 141 -3.46 -15.79 -3.15
C ALA A 141 -2.68 -16.88 -3.90
N THR A 142 -3.00 -17.03 -5.19
CA THR A 142 -2.36 -17.99 -6.09
C THR A 142 -1.71 -17.27 -7.26
N LYS A 143 -0.61 -17.82 -7.79
CA LYS A 143 0.04 -17.34 -9.02
C LYS A 143 0.06 -18.43 -10.09
N LYS A 144 -0.05 -17.99 -11.34
CA LYS A 144 0.24 -18.85 -12.50
C LYS A 144 1.76 -18.95 -12.63
N VAL A 145 2.29 -20.16 -12.59
CA VAL A 145 3.69 -20.43 -12.91
C VAL A 145 3.77 -21.27 -14.18
N PRO A 146 4.81 -21.10 -15.02
CA PRO A 146 5.02 -21.98 -16.16
C PRO A 146 5.04 -23.44 -15.72
N CYS A 147 4.46 -24.32 -16.53
CA CYS A 147 4.48 -25.75 -16.25
C CYS A 147 5.88 -26.31 -16.49
N ASP A 148 6.50 -26.84 -15.43
CA ASP A 148 7.86 -27.38 -15.44
C ASP A 148 8.03 -28.53 -16.46
N ALA A 149 6.97 -29.27 -16.79
CA ALA A 149 7.02 -30.42 -17.70
C ALA A 149 7.03 -30.04 -19.19
N CYS A 150 6.41 -28.93 -19.57
CA CYS A 150 6.35 -28.45 -20.96
C CYS A 150 7.05 -27.10 -21.17
N GLY A 151 7.68 -26.55 -20.13
CA GLY A 151 8.32 -25.24 -20.19
C GLY A 151 7.36 -24.09 -20.54
N GLY A 152 6.06 -24.27 -20.33
CA GLY A 152 5.05 -23.28 -20.70
C GLY A 152 4.28 -23.56 -22.01
N SER A 153 4.71 -24.51 -22.83
CA SER A 153 4.12 -24.69 -24.18
C SER A 153 2.71 -25.29 -24.18
N GLY A 154 2.31 -25.93 -23.07
CA GLY A 154 1.03 -26.65 -22.97
C GLY A 154 1.00 -27.97 -23.75
N LYS A 155 2.02 -28.29 -24.54
CA LYS A 155 2.09 -29.50 -25.35
C LYS A 155 2.84 -30.62 -24.63
N ALA A 156 2.48 -31.86 -24.93
CA ALA A 156 3.22 -33.01 -24.43
C ALA A 156 4.62 -33.03 -25.04
N THR A 157 5.63 -33.33 -24.23
CA THR A 157 7.02 -33.49 -24.66
C THR A 157 7.40 -34.97 -24.61
N GLY A 158 8.07 -35.45 -25.65
CA GLY A 158 8.58 -36.81 -25.77
C GLY A 158 10.10 -36.84 -25.67
N LYS A 159 10.65 -37.87 -25.02
CA LYS A 159 12.10 -38.12 -24.98
C LYS A 159 12.49 -38.95 -26.21
N PHE A 160 13.34 -38.39 -27.06
CA PHE A 160 13.92 -39.07 -28.22
C PHE A 160 15.40 -39.32 -27.95
N VAL A 161 15.86 -40.54 -28.28
CA VAL A 161 17.25 -40.94 -28.11
C VAL A 161 17.81 -41.22 -29.50
N SER A 162 18.84 -40.49 -29.90
CA SER A 162 19.52 -40.73 -31.17
C SER A 162 20.28 -42.05 -31.13
N MET A 163 20.65 -42.59 -32.29
CA MET A 163 21.50 -43.78 -32.37
C MET A 163 22.89 -43.58 -31.71
N LYS A 164 23.32 -42.33 -31.50
CA LYS A 164 24.56 -41.98 -30.78
C LYS A 164 24.34 -41.79 -29.27
N GLY A 165 23.12 -42.04 -28.76
CA GLY A 165 22.78 -41.89 -27.35
C GLY A 165 22.46 -40.45 -26.93
N GLU A 166 22.37 -39.50 -27.86
CA GLU A 166 21.96 -38.12 -27.55
C GLU A 166 20.47 -38.08 -27.22
N VAL A 167 20.14 -37.44 -26.11
CA VAL A 167 18.76 -37.29 -25.67
C VAL A 167 18.25 -35.92 -26.10
N THR A 168 17.22 -35.89 -26.94
CA THR A 168 16.50 -34.67 -27.29
C THR A 168 15.05 -34.76 -26.83
N TYR A 169 14.48 -33.64 -26.46
CA TYR A 169 13.06 -33.54 -26.10
C TYR A 169 12.35 -32.81 -27.23
N MET A 170 11.31 -33.42 -27.80
CA MET A 170 10.53 -32.80 -28.87
C MET A 170 9.04 -32.76 -28.49
N GLU A 171 8.33 -31.74 -28.96
CA GLU A 171 6.89 -31.64 -28.79
C GLU A 171 6.17 -32.75 -29.58
N ILE A 172 5.20 -33.38 -28.94
CA ILE A 172 4.33 -34.38 -29.58
C ILE A 172 3.13 -33.63 -30.14
N ALA A 173 3.03 -33.57 -31.47
CA ALA A 173 1.93 -32.90 -32.15
C ALA A 173 0.57 -33.45 -31.70
N GLY A 174 -0.39 -32.55 -31.49
CA GLY A 174 -1.78 -32.90 -31.15
C GLY A 174 -2.04 -33.39 -29.73
N ARG A 175 -1.01 -33.55 -28.88
CA ARG A 175 -1.18 -34.06 -27.51
C ARG A 175 -0.94 -32.98 -26.47
N GLN A 176 -1.91 -32.80 -25.56
CA GLN A 176 -1.80 -31.87 -24.45
C GLN A 176 -0.82 -32.36 -23.38
N CYS A 177 -0.11 -31.44 -22.74
CA CYS A 177 0.74 -31.75 -21.60
C CYS A 177 -0.12 -32.32 -20.46
N PRO A 178 0.15 -33.54 -19.98
CA PRO A 178 -0.68 -34.17 -18.95
C PRO A 178 -0.58 -33.49 -17.57
N GLN A 179 0.46 -32.68 -17.34
CA GLN A 179 0.65 -31.97 -16.08
C GLN A 179 -0.19 -30.70 -15.97
N CYS A 180 -0.35 -29.94 -17.07
CA CYS A 180 -1.10 -28.69 -17.07
C CYS A 180 -2.39 -28.74 -17.90
N GLY A 181 -2.73 -29.90 -18.48
CA GLY A 181 -3.94 -30.09 -19.28
C GLY A 181 -4.02 -29.17 -20.50
N GLY A 182 -2.88 -28.86 -21.12
CA GLY A 182 -2.84 -27.96 -22.28
C GLY A 182 -2.68 -26.47 -21.96
N THR A 183 -2.85 -26.06 -20.70
CA THR A 183 -2.84 -24.62 -20.35
C THR A 183 -1.46 -23.98 -20.42
N GLY A 184 -0.40 -24.78 -20.32
CA GLY A 184 0.98 -24.31 -20.21
C GLY A 184 1.38 -23.82 -18.82
N TYR A 185 0.44 -23.69 -17.88
CA TYR A 185 0.71 -23.12 -16.56
C TYR A 185 0.10 -23.97 -15.44
N LEU A 186 0.66 -23.81 -14.24
CA LEU A 186 0.11 -24.38 -13.01
C LEU A 186 -0.30 -23.23 -12.09
N ILE A 187 -1.43 -23.39 -11.39
CA ILE A 187 -1.85 -22.47 -10.34
C ILE A 187 -1.23 -22.96 -9.04
N LYS A 188 -0.26 -22.21 -8.50
CA LYS A 188 0.40 -22.53 -7.22
C LYS A 188 0.09 -21.44 -6.19
N PRO A 189 -0.01 -21.77 -4.89
CA PRO A 189 -0.04 -20.75 -3.84
C PRO A 189 1.18 -19.82 -3.97
N ILE A 190 0.99 -18.53 -3.70
CA ILE A 190 2.13 -17.61 -3.68
C ILE A 190 2.97 -17.84 -2.42
N SER A 191 4.28 -17.57 -2.52
CA SER A 191 5.17 -17.63 -1.35
C SER A 191 4.84 -16.50 -0.37
N VAL A 192 5.31 -16.65 0.87
CA VAL A 192 5.17 -15.58 1.88
C VAL A 192 5.88 -14.30 1.42
N ALA A 193 7.07 -14.40 0.80
CA ALA A 193 7.77 -13.24 0.24
C ALA A 193 7.00 -12.57 -0.90
N ASP A 194 6.43 -13.36 -1.83
CA ASP A 194 5.60 -12.80 -2.91
C ASP A 194 4.38 -12.07 -2.35
N LYS A 195 3.75 -12.62 -1.29
CA LYS A 195 2.62 -11.97 -0.62
C LYS A 195 3.04 -10.66 0.05
N MET A 196 4.19 -10.64 0.74
CA MET A 196 4.74 -9.42 1.34
C MET A 196 4.98 -8.34 0.27
N LEU A 197 5.58 -8.72 -0.86
CA LEU A 197 5.81 -7.80 -1.98
C LEU A 197 4.48 -7.28 -2.56
N ALA A 198 3.48 -8.15 -2.73
CA ALA A 198 2.16 -7.77 -3.22
C ALA A 198 1.47 -6.76 -2.28
N ILE A 199 1.48 -7.01 -0.97
CA ILE A 199 0.93 -6.08 0.04
C ILE A 199 1.67 -4.74 0.01
N GLY A 200 3.00 -4.75 -0.08
CA GLY A 200 3.79 -3.52 -0.19
C GLY A 200 3.43 -2.69 -1.43
N LYS A 201 3.30 -3.34 -2.60
CA LYS A 201 2.83 -2.70 -3.84
C LYS A 201 1.41 -2.16 -3.69
N ALA A 202 0.52 -2.93 -3.06
CA ALA A 202 -0.86 -2.52 -2.83
C ALA A 202 -0.95 -1.30 -1.90
N LYS A 203 -0.16 -1.26 -0.81
CA LYS A 203 -0.08 -0.10 0.09
C LYS A 203 0.37 1.16 -0.64
N ASN A 204 1.38 1.04 -1.52
CA ASN A 204 1.85 2.15 -2.33
C ASN A 204 0.77 2.64 -3.30
N LYS A 205 0.07 1.72 -3.99
CA LYS A 205 -1.03 2.08 -4.88
C LYS A 205 -2.18 2.76 -4.13
N PHE A 206 -2.60 2.21 -3.00
CA PHE A 206 -3.60 2.81 -2.12
C PHE A 206 -3.21 4.23 -1.68
N THR A 207 -1.95 4.40 -1.24
CA THR A 207 -1.39 5.71 -0.88
C THR A 207 -1.50 6.73 -2.03
N THR A 208 -1.13 6.33 -3.25
CA THR A 208 -1.24 7.19 -4.44
C THR A 208 -2.69 7.56 -4.74
N LEU A 209 -3.61 6.60 -4.66
CA LEU A 209 -5.04 6.84 -4.89
C LEU A 209 -5.64 7.81 -3.86
N GLN A 210 -5.31 7.66 -2.57
CA GLN A 210 -5.80 8.56 -1.53
C GLN A 210 -5.25 9.98 -1.68
N LYS A 211 -3.97 10.14 -2.02
CA LYS A 211 -3.41 11.47 -2.35
C LYS A 211 -4.15 12.12 -3.53
N GLY A 212 -4.44 11.36 -4.58
CA GLY A 212 -5.20 11.83 -5.74
C GLY A 212 -6.61 12.31 -5.38
N ARG A 213 -7.22 11.73 -4.34
CA ARG A 213 -8.53 12.12 -3.79
C ARG A 213 -8.46 13.25 -2.76
N ARG A 214 -7.31 13.89 -2.60
CA ARG A 214 -7.05 14.94 -1.60
C ARG A 214 -7.26 14.46 -0.15
N PHE A 215 -6.88 13.21 0.12
CA PHE A 215 -6.79 12.70 1.47
C PHE A 215 -5.37 12.88 2.01
N VAL A 216 -5.27 13.06 3.32
CA VAL A 216 -4.03 13.24 4.08
C VAL A 216 -3.89 12.14 5.13
N GLN A 217 -2.65 11.82 5.46
CA GLN A 217 -2.34 10.69 6.33
C GLN A 217 -2.37 11.10 7.81
N MET A 218 -3.12 10.34 8.62
CA MET A 218 -3.16 10.44 10.08
C MET A 218 -2.79 9.09 10.70
N GLY A 219 -1.49 8.89 10.96
CA GLY A 219 -0.97 7.57 11.28
C GLY A 219 -1.02 6.69 10.04
N GLU A 220 -1.79 5.60 10.06
CA GLU A 220 -2.05 4.78 8.87
C GLU A 220 -3.45 5.02 8.28
N ALA A 221 -4.27 5.85 8.93
CA ALA A 221 -5.56 6.28 8.41
C ALA A 221 -5.35 7.38 7.38
N TRP A 222 -6.25 7.44 6.40
CA TRP A 222 -6.33 8.49 5.39
C TRP A 222 -7.67 9.19 5.56
N ILE A 223 -7.62 10.49 5.85
CA ILE A 223 -8.79 11.33 6.08
C ILE A 223 -8.86 12.45 5.04
N PRO A 224 -10.05 13.01 4.76
CA PRO A 224 -10.17 14.17 3.89
C PRO A 224 -9.32 15.35 4.38
N MET A 225 -8.65 16.04 3.44
CA MET A 225 -7.87 17.24 3.74
C MET A 225 -8.75 18.32 4.38
N GLY A 226 -8.24 18.93 5.44
CA GLY A 226 -8.95 19.95 6.22
C GLY A 226 -9.69 19.39 7.43
N LEU A 227 -9.96 18.09 7.51
CA LEU A 227 -10.61 17.48 8.67
C LEU A 227 -9.69 17.53 9.92
N GLU A 228 -8.37 17.50 9.75
CA GLU A 228 -7.38 17.34 10.83
C GLU A 228 -7.49 18.41 11.92
N GLN A 229 -7.88 19.62 11.52
CA GLN A 229 -8.01 20.78 12.42
C GLN A 229 -9.24 20.70 13.32
N PHE A 230 -10.25 19.91 12.93
CA PHE A 230 -11.50 19.76 13.68
C PHE A 230 -11.53 18.50 14.57
N LEU A 231 -10.57 17.59 14.38
CA LEU A 231 -10.53 16.35 15.16
C LEU A 231 -10.02 16.58 16.59
N THR A 232 -10.81 16.10 17.55
CA THR A 232 -10.40 16.00 18.96
C THR A 232 -9.24 15.04 19.14
N VAL A 233 -8.54 15.13 20.27
CA VAL A 233 -7.43 14.21 20.62
C VAL A 233 -7.91 12.74 20.66
N TYR A 234 -9.14 12.50 21.11
CA TYR A 234 -9.75 11.17 21.16
C TYR A 234 -10.02 10.61 19.77
N GLN A 235 -10.59 11.42 18.86
CA GLN A 235 -10.84 11.01 17.47
C GLN A 235 -9.54 10.72 16.73
N LYS A 236 -8.50 11.56 16.92
CA LYS A 236 -7.16 11.34 16.35
C LYS A 236 -6.58 9.99 16.78
N VAL A 237 -6.71 9.63 18.06
CA VAL A 237 -6.25 8.34 18.58
C VAL A 237 -7.12 7.17 18.12
N ALA A 238 -8.44 7.34 18.06
CA ALA A 238 -9.35 6.32 17.56
C ALA A 238 -9.00 5.91 16.13
N LEU A 239 -8.79 6.88 15.23
CA LEU A 239 -8.33 6.64 13.86
C LEU A 239 -7.01 5.85 13.83
N ARG A 240 -6.01 6.30 14.60
CA ARG A 240 -4.67 5.68 14.61
C ARG A 240 -4.68 4.24 15.13
N ARG A 241 -5.52 3.93 16.10
CA ARG A 241 -5.62 2.58 16.70
C ARG A 241 -6.30 1.58 15.75
N THR A 242 -7.35 2.00 15.06
CA THR A 242 -8.14 1.12 14.18
C THR A 242 -7.33 0.61 13.00
N VAL A 243 -6.42 1.42 12.49
CA VAL A 243 -5.50 1.04 11.42
C VAL A 243 -4.05 1.01 11.89
N ALA A 244 -3.80 0.69 13.16
CA ALA A 244 -2.45 0.64 13.72
C ALA A 244 -1.47 -0.10 12.80
N ALA A 245 -0.26 0.46 12.65
CA ALA A 245 0.73 -0.09 11.74
C ALA A 245 0.98 -1.59 12.06
N PRO A 246 1.04 -2.45 11.04
CA PRO A 246 1.14 -3.89 11.25
C PRO A 246 2.50 -4.29 11.84
N CYS A 247 2.65 -5.55 12.24
CA CYS A 247 3.93 -6.13 12.62
C CYS A 247 4.96 -5.91 11.49
N THR A 248 6.07 -5.25 11.81
CA THR A 248 7.13 -4.90 10.85
C THR A 248 7.81 -6.13 10.25
N LYS A 249 7.87 -7.24 11.01
CA LYS A 249 8.51 -8.48 10.55
C LYS A 249 7.71 -9.24 9.50
N CYS A 250 6.37 -9.23 9.60
CA CYS A 250 5.51 -9.97 8.69
C CYS A 250 4.58 -9.10 7.84
N MET A 251 4.64 -7.77 7.99
CA MET A 251 3.76 -6.80 7.34
C MET A 251 2.26 -7.11 7.52
N GLY A 252 1.89 -7.65 8.68
CA GLY A 252 0.48 -7.96 8.99
C GLY A 252 0.01 -9.35 8.54
N ILE A 253 0.83 -10.13 7.82
CA ILE A 253 0.45 -11.46 7.31
C ILE A 253 0.33 -12.51 8.43
N GLY A 254 1.08 -12.33 9.52
CA GLY A 254 1.20 -13.33 10.58
C GLY A 254 2.13 -14.50 10.23
N LYS A 255 2.76 -14.50 9.05
CA LYS A 255 3.74 -15.52 8.63
C LYS A 255 5.04 -14.90 8.12
N VAL A 256 6.12 -15.63 8.27
CA VAL A 256 7.43 -15.35 7.65
C VAL A 256 7.86 -16.53 6.81
N GLU A 257 8.79 -16.31 5.88
CA GLU A 257 9.35 -17.42 5.11
C GLU A 257 10.00 -18.45 6.03
N CYS A 258 9.78 -19.73 5.72
CA CYS A 258 10.46 -20.80 6.42
C CYS A 258 11.96 -20.70 6.10
N PRO A 259 12.83 -20.51 7.11
CA PRO A 259 14.26 -20.31 6.89
C PRO A 259 14.96 -21.58 6.38
N GLU A 260 14.37 -22.76 6.61
CA GLU A 260 14.95 -24.05 6.22
C GLU A 260 14.78 -24.32 4.72
N CYS A 261 13.59 -24.13 4.18
CA CYS A 261 13.30 -24.33 2.76
C CYS A 261 13.30 -23.04 1.94
N LYS A 262 13.56 -21.89 2.58
CA LYS A 262 13.59 -20.55 1.97
C LYS A 262 12.34 -20.26 1.15
N GLY A 263 11.17 -20.47 1.75
CA GLY A 263 9.88 -20.19 1.09
C GLY A 263 9.37 -21.27 0.13
N THR A 264 10.21 -22.24 -0.27
CA THR A 264 9.83 -23.22 -1.32
C THR A 264 8.89 -24.31 -0.83
N GLY A 265 8.84 -24.56 0.48
CA GLY A 265 8.12 -25.70 1.07
C GLY A 265 8.83 -27.04 0.89
N LEU A 266 9.93 -27.10 0.14
CA LEU A 266 10.64 -28.35 -0.18
C LEU A 266 12.09 -28.31 0.30
N VAL A 267 12.59 -29.45 0.76
CA VAL A 267 14.02 -29.62 1.07
C VAL A 267 14.58 -30.80 0.28
N LYS A 268 15.90 -30.83 0.10
CA LYS A 268 16.58 -31.96 -0.55
C LYS A 268 16.29 -33.25 0.21
N CYS A 269 16.19 -34.36 -0.52
CA CYS A 269 16.01 -35.67 0.10
C CYS A 269 17.15 -35.95 1.09
N PRO A 270 16.86 -36.35 2.34
CA PRO A 270 17.88 -36.57 3.36
C PRO A 270 18.69 -37.85 3.14
N ASN A 271 18.29 -38.72 2.20
CA ASN A 271 19.04 -39.93 1.88
C ASN A 271 20.35 -39.54 1.17
N PRO A 272 21.54 -39.82 1.76
CA PRO A 272 22.82 -39.41 1.19
C PRO A 272 23.15 -40.12 -0.13
N LYS A 273 22.55 -41.30 -0.37
CA LYS A 273 22.71 -42.04 -1.64
C LYS A 273 21.77 -41.51 -2.74
N CYS A 274 20.86 -40.61 -2.42
CA CYS A 274 19.89 -40.06 -3.36
C CYS A 274 20.54 -38.98 -4.23
N LYS A 275 20.70 -39.28 -5.51
CA LYS A 275 21.09 -38.32 -6.54
C LYS A 275 19.85 -37.95 -7.35
N ASN A 276 19.25 -36.80 -7.06
CA ASN A 276 18.05 -36.28 -7.74
C ASN A 276 16.90 -37.29 -7.83
N GLY A 277 16.63 -38.01 -6.73
CA GLY A 277 15.55 -38.99 -6.66
C GLY A 277 15.95 -40.40 -7.04
N ILE A 278 17.21 -40.65 -7.40
CA ILE A 278 17.69 -41.97 -7.82
C ILE A 278 18.73 -42.49 -6.82
N VAL A 279 18.67 -43.77 -6.51
CA VAL A 279 19.69 -44.50 -5.73
C VAL A 279 20.29 -45.62 -6.58
N GLU A 280 21.59 -45.86 -6.42
CA GLU A 280 22.29 -46.99 -7.05
C GLU A 280 22.32 -48.16 -6.08
N VAL A 281 21.79 -49.29 -6.50
CA VAL A 281 21.69 -50.53 -5.71
C VAL A 281 22.58 -51.58 -6.37
N GLU A 282 23.47 -52.19 -5.58
CA GLU A 282 24.30 -53.30 -6.04
C GLU A 282 23.43 -54.55 -6.22
N THR A 283 23.47 -55.15 -7.40
CA THR A 283 22.84 -56.44 -7.68
C THR A 283 23.88 -57.54 -7.60
N GLY A 284 23.65 -58.56 -6.76
CA GLY A 284 24.44 -59.78 -6.78
C GLY A 284 24.24 -60.52 -8.11
N GLY A 285 25.33 -60.85 -8.81
CA GLY A 285 25.28 -61.59 -10.08
C GLY A 285 26.25 -61.13 -11.18
N GLY A 286 27.39 -60.52 -10.82
CA GLY A 286 28.44 -60.25 -11.82
C GLY A 286 29.03 -61.55 -12.38
N LEU A 287 29.40 -61.58 -13.67
CA LEU A 287 30.06 -62.72 -14.34
C LEU A 287 31.41 -63.11 -13.70
N SER A 288 31.92 -62.34 -12.73
CA SER A 288 33.13 -62.62 -11.95
C SER A 288 33.04 -61.94 -10.58
N SER A 289 33.72 -62.49 -9.57
CA SER A 289 33.80 -61.96 -8.19
C SER A 289 34.34 -60.52 -8.08
N LYS A 290 34.82 -59.92 -9.19
CA LYS A 290 35.39 -58.57 -9.24
C LYS A 290 34.50 -57.49 -9.90
N THR A 291 33.35 -57.85 -10.48
CA THR A 291 32.50 -56.86 -11.18
C THR A 291 31.15 -56.71 -10.46
N LYS A 292 31.04 -55.68 -9.61
CA LYS A 292 29.77 -55.30 -8.97
C LYS A 292 28.86 -54.60 -9.98
N LEU A 293 27.78 -55.27 -10.39
CA LEU A 293 26.75 -54.68 -11.24
C LEU A 293 25.83 -53.80 -10.38
N THR A 294 25.58 -52.56 -10.79
CA THR A 294 24.69 -51.62 -10.07
C THR A 294 23.48 -51.26 -10.91
N ARG A 295 22.28 -51.31 -10.34
CA ARG A 295 21.05 -50.82 -10.96
C ARG A 295 20.59 -49.50 -10.36
N LYS A 296 19.98 -48.64 -11.18
CA LYS A 296 19.39 -47.36 -10.75
C LYS A 296 17.92 -47.57 -10.39
N GLU A 297 17.55 -47.18 -9.18
CA GLU A 297 16.17 -47.26 -8.69
C GLU A 297 15.66 -45.92 -8.21
N LYS A 298 14.32 -45.77 -8.14
CA LYS A 298 13.72 -44.63 -7.44
C LYS A 298 14.13 -44.68 -5.97
N CYS A 299 14.59 -43.54 -5.46
CA CYS A 299 14.91 -43.39 -4.05
C CYS A 299 13.64 -43.66 -3.20
N PRO A 300 13.67 -44.61 -2.25
CA PRO A 300 12.49 -44.98 -1.46
C PRO A 300 12.04 -43.85 -0.51
N VAL A 301 12.94 -42.95 -0.13
CA VAL A 301 12.64 -41.85 0.81
C VAL A 301 11.84 -40.72 0.14
N CYS A 302 12.15 -40.40 -1.11
CA CYS A 302 11.47 -39.31 -1.85
C CYS A 302 10.63 -39.80 -3.03
N ASN A 303 10.51 -41.12 -3.22
CA ASN A 303 9.79 -41.77 -4.30
C ASN A 303 10.16 -41.25 -5.70
N GLY A 304 11.45 -40.99 -5.92
CA GLY A 304 11.93 -40.47 -7.21
C GLY A 304 11.89 -38.95 -7.36
N LYS A 305 11.37 -38.18 -6.39
CA LYS A 305 11.23 -36.72 -6.54
C LYS A 305 12.54 -35.94 -6.30
N GLY A 306 13.50 -36.52 -5.59
CA GLY A 306 14.74 -35.85 -5.17
C GLY A 306 14.57 -34.82 -4.05
N THR A 307 13.33 -34.41 -3.76
CA THR A 307 12.94 -33.52 -2.66
C THR A 307 11.83 -34.14 -1.83
N ILE A 308 11.70 -33.65 -0.59
CA ILE A 308 10.59 -33.97 0.31
C ILE A 308 9.98 -32.66 0.83
N ASN A 309 8.75 -32.75 1.35
CA ASN A 309 8.16 -31.61 2.06
C ASN A 309 9.07 -31.22 3.22
N CYS A 310 9.33 -29.92 3.35
CA CYS A 310 10.10 -29.36 4.44
C CYS A 310 9.42 -29.70 5.77
N PRO A 311 10.07 -30.48 6.67
CA PRO A 311 9.46 -30.91 7.93
C PRO A 311 9.03 -29.74 8.81
N LYS A 312 9.81 -28.65 8.82
CA LYS A 312 9.53 -27.48 9.65
C LYS A 312 8.28 -26.68 9.26
N CYS A 313 7.89 -26.70 7.99
CA CYS A 313 6.71 -25.96 7.52
C CYS A 313 5.66 -26.87 6.88
N SER A 314 5.85 -28.19 6.94
CA SER A 314 4.98 -29.21 6.35
C SER A 314 4.63 -28.95 4.89
N GLY A 315 5.57 -28.41 4.10
CA GLY A 315 5.33 -28.09 2.69
C GLY A 315 4.75 -26.70 2.41
N SER A 316 4.33 -25.95 3.42
CA SER A 316 3.65 -24.65 3.23
C SER A 316 4.58 -23.51 2.81
N GLY A 317 5.90 -23.66 3.00
CA GLY A 317 6.90 -22.63 2.69
C GLY A 317 6.96 -21.47 3.70
N GLY A 318 6.04 -21.39 4.66
CA GLY A 318 6.00 -20.34 5.68
C GLY A 318 5.85 -20.91 7.08
N ILE A 319 6.32 -20.17 8.07
CA ILE A 319 6.08 -20.45 9.49
C ILE A 319 5.35 -19.27 10.13
N VAL A 320 4.68 -19.53 11.25
CA VAL A 320 4.06 -18.48 12.06
C VAL A 320 5.11 -17.44 12.43
N CYS A 321 4.77 -16.16 12.29
CA CYS A 321 5.68 -15.07 12.62
C CYS A 321 5.96 -15.09 14.13
N PRO A 322 7.22 -15.25 14.57
CA PRO A 322 7.55 -15.37 15.99
C PRO A 322 7.43 -14.05 16.76
N VAL A 323 7.39 -12.91 16.06
CA VAL A 323 7.29 -11.58 16.69
C VAL A 323 5.85 -11.28 17.11
N CYS A 324 4.87 -11.66 16.27
CA CYS A 324 3.46 -11.39 16.53
C CYS A 324 2.65 -12.67 16.82
N ASN A 325 3.29 -13.83 16.90
CA ASN A 325 2.65 -15.13 17.11
C ASN A 325 1.46 -15.39 16.16
N GLY A 326 1.58 -14.93 14.92
CA GLY A 326 0.55 -15.12 13.91
C GLY A 326 -0.55 -14.06 13.86
N THR A 327 -0.62 -13.13 14.82
CA THR A 327 -1.67 -12.09 14.82
C THR A 327 -1.52 -11.06 13.71
N GLY A 328 -0.28 -10.86 13.24
CA GLY A 328 0.05 -9.77 12.31
C GLY A 328 0.12 -8.39 12.99
N GLU A 329 -0.17 -8.27 14.27
CA GLU A 329 -0.17 -7.02 15.02
C GLU A 329 1.16 -6.80 15.75
N ARG A 330 1.52 -5.53 15.97
CA ARG A 330 2.62 -5.18 16.89
C ARG A 330 2.18 -5.42 18.34
N PRO A 331 3.13 -5.62 19.28
CA PRO A 331 2.82 -5.72 20.71
C PRO A 331 2.03 -4.50 21.20
N VAL A 332 1.19 -4.70 22.21
CA VAL A 332 0.45 -3.61 22.86
C VAL A 332 1.44 -2.64 23.51
N CYS A 333 1.27 -1.34 23.28
CA CYS A 333 2.12 -0.32 23.88
C CYS A 333 1.99 -0.34 25.40
N THR A 334 3.06 -0.76 26.07
CA THR A 334 3.15 -0.87 27.54
C THR A 334 2.95 0.47 28.25
N ARG A 335 3.45 1.57 27.67
CA ARG A 335 3.33 2.92 28.26
C ARG A 335 1.89 3.41 28.42
N CYS A 336 1.01 3.08 27.46
CA CYS A 336 -0.38 3.53 27.48
C CYS A 336 -1.39 2.37 27.61
N GLY A 337 -0.92 1.14 27.85
CA GLY A 337 -1.78 -0.06 27.87
C GLY A 337 -2.61 -0.23 26.60
N GLY A 338 -2.09 0.22 25.46
CA GLY A 338 -2.81 0.18 24.18
C GLY A 338 -3.87 1.26 23.96
N GLN A 339 -4.07 2.18 24.90
CA GLN A 339 -5.08 3.25 24.78
C GLN A 339 -4.70 4.35 23.79
N GLY A 340 -3.40 4.52 23.50
CA GLY A 340 -2.89 5.59 22.63
C GLY A 340 -2.86 6.98 23.29
N LEU A 341 -3.41 7.12 24.50
CA LEU A 341 -3.41 8.33 25.30
C LEU A 341 -2.67 8.09 26.61
N ILE A 342 -2.14 9.17 27.19
CA ILE A 342 -1.61 9.19 28.56
C ILE A 342 -2.14 10.43 29.29
N PRO A 343 -2.24 10.40 30.62
CA PRO A 343 -2.57 11.60 31.40
C PRO A 343 -1.60 12.74 31.05
N CYS A 344 -2.13 13.94 30.88
CA CYS A 344 -1.32 15.12 30.59
C CYS A 344 -0.33 15.34 31.74
N PRO A 345 1.00 15.35 31.50
CA PRO A 345 1.98 15.51 32.57
C PRO A 345 1.88 16.87 33.29
N LYS A 346 1.44 17.91 32.57
CA LYS A 346 1.38 19.29 33.09
C LYS A 346 0.25 19.48 34.10
N CYS A 347 -0.94 18.97 33.83
CA CYS A 347 -2.09 19.04 34.74
C CYS A 347 -2.37 17.73 35.49
N LYS A 348 -1.53 16.70 35.32
CA LYS A 348 -1.68 15.37 35.94
C LYS A 348 -3.05 14.71 35.69
N GLY A 349 -3.63 14.94 34.52
CA GLY A 349 -4.94 14.35 34.18
C GLY A 349 -6.16 15.23 34.48
N THR A 350 -6.02 16.33 35.22
CA THR A 350 -7.19 17.13 35.64
C THR A 350 -7.79 17.98 34.53
N GLY A 351 -7.03 18.23 33.46
CA GLY A 351 -7.41 19.15 32.39
C GLY A 351 -7.25 20.63 32.74
N SER A 352 -6.99 20.98 34.01
CA SER A 352 -6.90 22.37 34.46
C SER A 352 -5.80 22.57 35.51
N ILE A 353 -5.24 23.77 35.56
CA ILE A 353 -4.25 24.19 36.56
C ILE A 353 -4.77 25.48 37.19
N LYS A 354 -5.03 25.47 38.50
CA LYS A 354 -5.62 26.61 39.22
C LYS A 354 -6.93 27.11 38.57
N ASN A 355 -7.82 26.18 38.20
CA ASN A 355 -9.09 26.44 37.51
C ASN A 355 -8.97 27.06 36.10
N ILE A 356 -7.77 27.17 35.54
CA ILE A 356 -7.54 27.62 34.17
C ILE A 356 -7.37 26.37 33.29
N PRO A 357 -8.01 26.29 32.11
CA PRO A 357 -7.79 25.20 31.16
C PRO A 357 -6.30 25.02 30.88
N CYS A 358 -5.82 23.78 31.00
CA CYS A 358 -4.42 23.49 30.76
C CYS A 358 -4.12 23.64 29.26
N ASP A 359 -3.24 24.58 28.92
CA ASP A 359 -2.74 24.85 27.57
C ASP A 359 -2.14 23.61 26.87
N ALA A 360 -1.40 22.77 27.60
CA ALA A 360 -0.71 21.62 27.03
C ALA A 360 -1.67 20.52 26.54
N CYS A 361 -2.86 20.41 27.13
CA CYS A 361 -3.89 19.45 26.70
C CYS A 361 -5.19 20.13 26.25
N GLN A 362 -5.20 21.45 26.15
CA GLN A 362 -6.37 22.28 25.85
C GLN A 362 -7.61 21.90 26.68
N GLY A 363 -7.44 21.68 27.98
CA GLY A 363 -8.54 21.30 28.86
C GLY A 363 -8.90 19.80 28.92
N THR A 364 -8.37 18.96 28.02
CA THR A 364 -8.82 17.54 27.89
C THR A 364 -8.31 16.59 28.98
N GLY A 365 -7.28 16.99 29.72
CA GLY A 365 -6.62 16.15 30.74
C GLY A 365 -5.69 15.07 30.16
N VAL A 366 -5.68 14.85 28.85
CA VAL A 366 -4.89 13.79 28.21
C VAL A 366 -4.04 14.31 27.05
N VAL A 367 -2.98 13.59 26.73
CA VAL A 367 -2.15 13.84 25.55
C VAL A 367 -1.90 12.54 24.80
N ILE A 368 -1.59 12.64 23.51
CA ILE A 368 -1.21 11.48 22.69
C ILE A 368 0.05 10.84 23.29
N CYS A 369 0.02 9.51 23.44
CA CYS A 369 1.18 8.75 23.89
C CYS A 369 2.33 8.91 22.88
N ASN A 370 3.42 9.52 23.30
CA ASN A 370 4.60 9.77 22.46
C ASN A 370 5.38 8.49 22.10
N SER A 371 5.31 7.43 22.91
CA SER A 371 5.98 6.16 22.61
C SER A 371 5.38 5.47 21.39
N CYS A 372 4.06 5.48 21.23
CA CYS A 372 3.36 4.84 20.12
C CYS A 372 2.70 5.84 19.14
N ASN A 373 2.90 7.15 19.32
CA ASN A 373 2.23 8.21 18.57
C ASN A 373 0.70 8.08 18.50
N GLY A 374 0.10 7.42 19.49
CA GLY A 374 -1.34 7.23 19.59
C GLY A 374 -1.93 6.00 18.88
N ASP A 375 -1.13 5.16 18.23
CA ASP A 375 -1.65 3.94 17.60
C ASP A 375 -1.85 2.76 18.58
N GLY A 376 -1.39 2.92 19.82
CA GLY A 376 -1.55 1.93 20.89
C GLY A 376 -0.62 0.71 20.79
N ARG A 377 0.37 0.70 19.90
CA ARG A 377 1.27 -0.44 19.69
C ARG A 377 2.76 -0.04 19.77
N GLU A 378 3.61 -0.97 20.18
CA GLU A 378 5.07 -0.76 20.24
C GLU A 378 5.66 -0.64 18.83
N LYS A 379 6.60 0.28 18.61
CA LYS A 379 7.15 0.60 17.28
C LYS A 379 7.93 -0.54 16.65
#